data_AF-A0A2H6KJR9-F1
#
_entry.id   AF-A0A2H6KJR9-F1
#
_cell.length_a   1.000
_cell.length_b   1.000
_cell.length_c   1.000
_cell.angle_alpha   90.00
_cell.angle_beta   90.00
_cell.angle_gamma   90.00
#
_symmetry.space_group_name_H-M   'P 1'
#
loop_
_entity.id
_entity.type
_entity.pdbx_description
1 polymer ?
#
loop_
_entity_poly.entity_id
_entity_poly.type
_entity_poly.pdbx_seq_one_letter_code
_entity_poly.pdbx_strand_id
1 'polypeptide(L)'
;MQVNDKTGDVKTKLGEFGKYVQRNQGDTLEEQLTKWNAIVSGISHKLETIDTKVNLLDSTLKSQITHKVEPIKASVRTYVDAASNDALAWQVKVVDGLLVNQREYLEREIEQHYLVVKKTFEEALWNIRVGVNSLEDKRKEQISHLNKAVGDAQQYVNKDLGVSVGSTRNQIYEKFDEIKKQVNNVYVRLVHKKGELDKLVDQAKTEFATLKRTVGKMEDKGNDTINGHLALLIEEIEKLVDGLTNKKKATTPGNLHNIVQNVSDCAGKFTKSNFENRVLDVWIDGIWALNR
;
A
#
# COMPACT_ATOMS: atom_id res chain seq x y z
N MET A 1 12.43 107.61 -54.46
CA MET A 1 11.77 106.81 -53.41
C MET A 1 11.21 105.48 -53.94
N GLN A 2 10.37 105.45 -54.99
CA GLN A 2 9.70 104.21 -55.47
C GLN A 2 10.58 102.99 -55.83
N VAL A 3 11.84 103.17 -56.25
CA VAL A 3 12.71 102.04 -56.68
C VAL A 3 13.28 101.29 -55.48
N ASN A 4 13.64 101.99 -54.40
CA ASN A 4 14.15 101.34 -53.18
C ASN A 4 13.05 100.53 -52.48
N ASP A 5 11.82 101.05 -52.45
CA ASP A 5 10.67 100.35 -51.88
C ASP A 5 10.36 99.06 -52.65
N LYS A 6 10.37 99.10 -53.99
CA LYS A 6 10.13 97.92 -54.84
C LYS A 6 11.26 96.88 -54.78
N THR A 7 12.51 97.33 -54.61
CA THR A 7 13.66 96.43 -54.46
C THR A 7 13.66 95.75 -53.09
N GLY A 8 13.25 96.47 -52.04
CA GLY A 8 13.00 95.90 -50.71
C GLY A 8 11.91 94.82 -50.73
N ASP A 9 10.83 95.07 -51.46
CA ASP A 9 9.72 94.13 -51.68
C ASP A 9 10.15 92.80 -52.33
N VAL A 10 11.06 92.87 -53.31
CA VAL A 10 11.62 91.68 -53.97
C VAL A 10 12.49 90.90 -52.97
N LYS A 11 13.32 91.59 -52.19
CA LYS A 11 14.17 90.99 -51.16
C LYS A 11 13.35 90.32 -50.04
N THR A 12 12.24 90.93 -49.61
CA THR A 12 11.34 90.36 -48.59
C THR A 12 10.68 89.07 -49.10
N LYS A 13 10.16 89.07 -50.34
CA LYS A 13 9.58 87.86 -50.95
C LYS A 13 10.61 86.75 -51.17
N LEU A 14 11.85 87.09 -51.52
CA LEU A 14 12.97 86.16 -51.56
C LEU A 14 13.36 85.63 -50.18
N GLY A 15 13.15 86.38 -49.10
CA GLY A 15 13.36 85.92 -47.72
C GLY A 15 12.26 84.98 -47.21
N GLU A 16 11.02 85.15 -47.67
CA GLU A 16 9.89 84.25 -47.38
C GLU A 16 10.09 82.85 -47.97
N PHE A 17 10.85 82.76 -49.07
CA PHE A 17 11.22 81.53 -49.77
C PHE A 17 11.96 80.51 -48.89
N GLY A 18 12.92 80.96 -48.07
CA GLY A 18 13.67 80.07 -47.18
C GLY A 18 12.79 79.41 -46.10
N LYS A 19 11.63 79.99 -45.79
CA LYS A 19 10.66 79.47 -44.81
C LYS A 19 9.53 78.66 -45.45
N TYR A 20 9.45 78.63 -46.78
CA TYR A 20 8.36 78.00 -47.52
C TYR A 20 8.44 76.46 -47.48
N VAL A 21 9.62 75.89 -47.67
CA VAL A 21 9.84 74.42 -47.66
C VAL A 21 9.48 73.79 -46.31
N GLN A 22 9.68 74.53 -45.22
CA GLN A 22 9.38 74.06 -43.86
C GLN A 22 7.89 74.16 -43.49
N ARG A 23 7.15 75.08 -44.12
CA ARG A 23 5.72 75.32 -43.83
C ARG A 23 4.76 74.39 -44.57
N ASN A 24 5.20 73.77 -45.66
CA ASN A 24 4.36 72.94 -46.52
C ASN A 24 4.68 71.44 -46.42
N GLN A 25 5.34 70.98 -45.35
CA GLN A 25 5.72 69.57 -45.16
C GLN A 25 4.53 68.60 -45.05
N GLY A 26 3.32 69.12 -44.78
CA GLY A 26 2.09 68.33 -44.70
C GLY A 26 1.25 68.34 -45.98
N ASP A 27 1.64 69.13 -46.99
CA ASP A 27 0.90 69.24 -48.24
C ASP A 27 1.36 68.18 -49.25
N THR A 28 0.46 67.81 -50.15
CA THR A 28 0.80 66.99 -51.33
C THR A 28 1.86 67.68 -52.19
N LEU A 29 2.64 66.91 -52.94
CA LEU A 29 3.62 67.48 -53.86
C LEU A 29 2.91 68.35 -54.92
N GLU A 30 1.68 68.01 -55.32
CA GLU A 30 0.86 68.82 -56.25
C GLU A 30 0.53 70.20 -55.66
N GLU A 31 0.11 70.26 -54.40
CA GLU A 31 -0.15 71.52 -53.69
C GLU A 31 1.13 72.35 -53.54
N GLN A 32 2.26 71.70 -53.22
CA GLN A 32 3.56 72.35 -53.11
C GLN A 32 4.02 72.95 -54.45
N LEU A 33 3.84 72.23 -55.55
CA LEU A 33 4.17 72.69 -56.91
C LEU A 33 3.26 73.86 -57.34
N THR A 34 1.95 73.77 -57.06
CA THR A 34 0.98 74.83 -57.40
C THR A 34 1.31 76.14 -56.70
N LYS A 35 1.55 76.07 -55.37
CA LYS A 35 1.93 77.22 -54.57
C LYS A 35 3.30 77.78 -55.01
N TRP A 36 4.24 76.91 -55.39
CA TRP A 36 5.54 77.33 -55.92
C TRP A 36 5.39 78.11 -57.23
N ASN A 37 4.60 77.57 -58.16
CA ASN A 37 4.34 78.22 -59.43
C ASN A 37 3.75 79.63 -59.22
N ALA A 38 2.75 79.77 -58.33
CA ALA A 38 2.16 81.06 -58.00
C ALA A 38 3.18 82.09 -57.46
N ILE A 39 4.12 81.67 -56.62
CA ILE A 39 5.17 82.54 -56.08
C ILE A 39 6.09 83.02 -57.21
N VAL A 40 6.59 82.11 -58.04
CA VAL A 40 7.54 82.43 -59.10
C VAL A 40 6.87 83.31 -60.18
N SER A 41 5.64 83.01 -60.59
CA SER A 41 4.87 83.86 -61.50
C SER A 41 4.67 85.27 -60.93
N GLY A 42 4.38 85.38 -59.63
CA GLY A 42 4.24 86.68 -58.96
C GLY A 42 5.53 87.51 -58.93
N ILE A 43 6.70 86.86 -58.83
CA ILE A 43 8.00 87.53 -58.94
C ILE A 43 8.23 87.96 -60.39
N SER A 44 7.94 87.09 -61.38
CA SER A 44 8.07 87.40 -62.80
C SER A 44 7.28 88.65 -63.18
N HIS A 45 6.01 88.73 -62.78
CA HIS A 45 5.17 89.92 -63.01
C HIS A 45 5.73 91.18 -62.35
N LYS A 46 6.29 91.08 -61.13
CA LYS A 46 6.92 92.24 -60.47
C LYS A 46 8.13 92.74 -61.27
N LEU A 47 8.94 91.85 -61.84
CA LEU A 47 10.08 92.19 -62.69
C LEU A 47 9.64 92.89 -63.99
N GLU A 48 8.56 92.42 -64.63
CA GLU A 48 7.99 93.10 -65.82
C GLU A 48 7.50 94.53 -65.50
N THR A 49 6.94 94.71 -64.30
CA THR A 49 6.53 96.03 -63.82
C THR A 49 7.74 96.93 -63.48
N ILE A 50 8.90 96.36 -63.15
CA ILE A 50 10.14 97.12 -62.99
C ILE A 50 10.62 97.59 -64.37
N ASP A 51 10.62 96.72 -65.39
CA ASP A 51 11.04 97.09 -66.75
C ASP A 51 10.23 98.25 -67.33
N THR A 52 8.90 98.19 -67.19
CA THR A 52 8.01 99.27 -67.64
C THR A 52 8.31 100.61 -66.97
N LYS A 53 8.66 100.61 -65.68
CA LYS A 53 9.05 101.83 -64.95
C LYS A 53 10.47 102.30 -65.26
N VAL A 54 11.41 101.37 -65.44
CA VAL A 54 12.81 101.68 -65.79
C VAL A 54 12.90 102.32 -67.17
N ASN A 55 12.00 101.99 -68.09
CA ASN A 55 11.89 102.63 -69.39
C ASN A 55 11.52 104.12 -69.34
N LEU A 56 11.02 104.64 -68.21
CA LEU A 56 10.69 106.06 -68.01
C LEU A 56 11.85 106.89 -67.43
N LEU A 57 12.99 106.25 -67.12
CA LEU A 57 14.17 106.91 -66.55
C LEU A 57 15.08 107.48 -67.63
N ASP A 58 16.00 108.37 -67.24
CA ASP A 58 17.06 108.84 -68.12
C ASP A 58 17.98 107.69 -68.55
N SER A 59 18.66 107.87 -69.69
CA SER A 59 19.47 106.82 -70.32
C SER A 59 20.53 106.20 -69.40
N THR A 60 21.10 106.98 -68.48
CA THR A 60 22.14 106.52 -67.55
C THR A 60 21.53 105.64 -66.45
N LEU A 61 20.49 106.12 -65.78
CA LEU A 61 19.80 105.34 -64.72
C LEU A 61 19.10 104.11 -65.29
N LYS A 62 18.51 104.22 -66.47
CA LYS A 62 17.91 103.10 -67.20
C LYS A 62 18.94 101.99 -67.42
N SER A 63 20.08 102.32 -68.04
CA SER A 63 21.14 101.36 -68.35
C SER A 63 21.65 100.63 -67.10
N GLN A 64 21.90 101.37 -66.01
CA GLN A 64 22.39 100.79 -64.75
C GLN A 64 21.39 99.83 -64.09
N ILE A 65 20.09 100.17 -64.08
CA ILE A 65 19.07 99.31 -63.47
C ILE A 65 18.79 98.09 -64.35
N THR A 66 18.67 98.26 -65.67
CA THR A 66 18.50 97.15 -66.61
C THR A 66 19.63 96.12 -66.45
N HIS A 67 20.90 96.54 -66.42
CA HIS A 67 22.03 95.63 -66.25
C HIS A 67 21.98 94.83 -64.93
N LYS A 68 21.40 95.39 -63.86
CA LYS A 68 21.27 94.70 -62.56
C LYS A 68 20.06 93.76 -62.50
N VAL A 69 18.99 94.07 -63.25
CA VAL A 69 17.74 93.29 -63.23
C VAL A 69 17.78 92.10 -64.20
N GLU A 70 18.49 92.20 -65.32
CA GLU A 70 18.56 91.13 -66.33
C GLU A 70 19.05 89.77 -65.78
N PRO A 71 20.11 89.67 -64.96
CA PRO A 71 20.52 88.41 -64.35
C PRO A 71 19.45 87.80 -63.42
N ILE A 72 18.70 88.66 -62.71
CA ILE A 72 17.59 88.23 -61.83
C ILE A 72 16.44 87.69 -62.69
N LYS A 73 16.13 88.37 -63.79
CA LYS A 73 15.10 87.97 -64.75
C LYS A 73 15.42 86.64 -65.42
N ALA A 74 16.68 86.45 -65.85
CA ALA A 74 17.15 85.18 -66.40
C ALA A 74 16.97 84.04 -65.38
N SER A 75 17.35 84.26 -64.13
CA SER A 75 17.18 83.26 -63.06
C SER A 75 15.70 82.95 -62.81
N VAL A 76 14.85 83.97 -62.66
CA VAL A 76 13.40 83.79 -62.44
C VAL A 76 12.73 83.06 -63.61
N ARG A 77 13.11 83.35 -64.86
CA ARG A 77 12.61 82.61 -66.04
C ARG A 77 12.90 81.11 -65.95
N THR A 78 14.12 80.71 -65.60
CA THR A 78 14.43 79.28 -65.42
C THR A 78 13.57 78.60 -64.36
N TYR A 79 13.20 79.31 -63.28
CA TYR A 79 12.26 78.80 -62.29
C TYR A 79 10.81 78.75 -62.80
N VAL A 80 10.37 79.72 -63.60
CA VAL A 80 9.03 79.71 -64.24
C VAL A 80 8.93 78.51 -65.18
N ASP A 81 9.95 78.29 -66.01
CA ASP A 81 10.00 77.20 -66.98
C ASP A 81 10.00 75.84 -66.28
N ALA A 82 10.74 75.70 -65.18
CA ALA A 82 10.74 74.48 -64.36
C ALA A 82 9.39 74.25 -63.65
N ALA A 83 8.79 75.30 -63.07
CA ALA A 83 7.52 75.20 -62.34
C ALA A 83 6.31 74.96 -63.26
N SER A 84 6.38 75.47 -64.50
CA SER A 84 5.34 75.31 -65.53
C SER A 84 5.57 74.07 -66.41
N ASN A 85 6.51 73.20 -66.02
CA ASN A 85 6.81 71.99 -66.77
C ASN A 85 5.72 70.93 -66.53
N ASP A 86 4.93 70.64 -67.57
CA ASP A 86 3.83 69.66 -67.49
C ASP A 86 4.31 68.24 -67.12
N ALA A 87 5.53 67.85 -67.53
CA ALA A 87 6.08 66.54 -67.19
C ALA A 87 6.40 66.44 -65.69
N LEU A 88 6.93 67.52 -65.09
CA LEU A 88 7.14 67.61 -63.65
C LEU A 88 5.79 67.58 -62.91
N ALA A 89 4.79 68.33 -63.38
CA ALA A 89 3.45 68.35 -62.79
C ALA A 89 2.79 66.96 -62.81
N TRP A 90 2.95 66.22 -63.91
CA TRP A 90 2.45 64.86 -64.00
C TRP A 90 3.18 63.89 -63.06
N GLN A 91 4.51 63.95 -63.00
CA GLN A 91 5.29 63.10 -62.10
C GLN A 91 4.92 63.33 -60.62
N VAL A 92 4.73 64.58 -60.23
CA VAL A 92 4.29 64.97 -58.90
C VAL A 92 2.97 64.30 -58.52
N LYS A 93 1.97 64.34 -59.42
CA LYS A 93 0.69 63.65 -59.24
C LYS A 93 0.83 62.14 -59.09
N VAL A 94 1.69 61.53 -59.90
CA VAL A 94 1.95 60.09 -59.84
C VAL A 94 2.56 59.71 -58.50
N VAL A 95 3.52 60.48 -58.00
CA VAL A 95 4.15 60.21 -56.70
C VAL A 95 3.15 60.35 -55.56
N ASP A 96 2.34 61.41 -55.52
CA ASP A 96 1.30 61.58 -54.50
C ASP A 96 0.32 60.40 -54.51
N GLY A 97 -0.14 59.97 -55.70
CA GLY A 97 -1.02 58.81 -55.84
C GLY A 97 -0.37 57.50 -55.39
N LEU A 98 0.90 57.27 -55.72
CA LEU A 98 1.65 56.10 -55.28
C LEU A 98 1.82 56.08 -53.75
N LEU A 99 2.08 57.22 -53.12
CA LEU A 99 2.21 57.33 -51.67
C LEU A 99 0.89 57.00 -50.95
N VAL A 100 -0.24 57.50 -51.47
CA VAL A 100 -1.58 57.16 -50.94
C VAL A 100 -1.85 55.66 -51.07
N ASN A 101 -1.65 55.09 -52.27
CA ASN A 101 -1.85 53.67 -52.51
C ASN A 101 -0.95 52.78 -51.63
N GLN A 102 0.31 53.19 -51.44
CA GLN A 102 1.25 52.47 -50.59
C GLN A 102 0.81 52.52 -49.12
N ARG A 103 0.31 53.67 -48.63
CA ARG A 103 -0.24 53.79 -47.28
C ARG A 103 -1.44 52.87 -47.10
N GLU A 104 -2.41 52.92 -48.00
CA GLU A 104 -3.62 52.07 -47.92
C GLU A 104 -3.29 50.57 -48.05
N TYR A 105 -2.27 50.22 -48.81
CA TYR A 105 -1.76 48.85 -48.88
C TYR A 105 -1.18 48.42 -47.53
N LEU A 106 -0.30 49.23 -46.93
CA LEU A 106 0.31 48.92 -45.63
C LEU A 106 -0.72 48.84 -44.50
N GLU A 107 -1.70 49.74 -44.47
CA GLU A 107 -2.78 49.72 -43.48
C GLU A 107 -3.60 48.42 -43.58
N ARG A 108 -3.93 47.97 -44.81
CA ARG A 108 -4.63 46.70 -45.02
C ARG A 108 -3.80 45.50 -44.63
N GLU A 109 -2.52 45.46 -44.99
CA GLU A 109 -1.61 44.36 -44.62
C GLU A 109 -1.46 44.26 -43.10
N ILE A 110 -1.31 45.40 -42.41
CA ILE A 110 -1.22 45.45 -40.94
C ILE A 110 -2.49 44.90 -40.32
N GLU A 111 -3.67 45.32 -40.78
CA GLU A 111 -4.95 44.83 -40.26
C GLU A 111 -5.12 43.32 -40.49
N GLN A 112 -4.81 42.83 -41.69
CA GLN A 112 -4.91 41.41 -42.01
C GLN A 112 -3.96 40.58 -41.13
N HIS A 113 -2.71 41.00 -40.99
CA HIS A 113 -1.74 40.32 -40.13
C HIS A 113 -2.16 40.36 -38.66
N TYR A 114 -2.67 41.49 -38.18
CA TYR A 114 -3.21 41.61 -36.83
C TYR A 114 -4.35 40.60 -36.59
N LEU A 115 -5.30 40.49 -37.52
CA LEU A 115 -6.41 39.55 -37.42
C LEU A 115 -5.95 38.08 -37.41
N VAL A 116 -4.97 37.73 -38.25
CA VAL A 116 -4.38 36.38 -38.28
C VAL A 116 -3.69 36.04 -36.96
N VAL A 117 -2.86 36.97 -36.44
CA VAL A 117 -2.18 36.79 -35.16
C VAL A 117 -3.19 36.66 -34.01
N LYS A 118 -4.19 37.55 -33.96
CA LYS A 118 -5.26 37.53 -32.95
C LYS A 118 -6.00 36.18 -32.96
N LYS A 119 -6.45 35.74 -34.13
CA LYS A 119 -7.17 34.46 -34.29
C LYS A 119 -6.30 33.28 -33.85
N THR A 120 -5.05 33.22 -34.31
CA THR A 120 -4.11 32.14 -33.95
C THR A 120 -3.88 32.09 -32.44
N PHE A 121 -3.76 33.25 -31.80
CA PHE A 121 -3.58 33.35 -30.36
C PHE A 121 -4.82 32.91 -29.57
N GLU A 122 -6.02 33.34 -30.01
CA GLU A 122 -7.30 32.91 -29.41
C GLU A 122 -7.50 31.39 -29.52
N GLU A 123 -7.20 30.80 -30.68
CA GLU A 123 -7.25 29.34 -30.89
C GLU A 123 -6.26 28.59 -29.99
N ALA A 124 -5.04 29.10 -29.83
CA ALA A 124 -4.04 28.50 -28.95
C ALA A 124 -4.49 28.53 -27.47
N LEU A 125 -5.03 29.66 -27.00
CA LEU A 125 -5.57 29.76 -25.64
C LEU A 125 -6.76 28.82 -25.43
N TRP A 126 -7.64 28.70 -26.42
CA TRP A 126 -8.76 27.75 -26.37
C TRP A 126 -8.27 26.30 -26.23
N ASN A 127 -7.29 25.90 -27.04
CA ASN A 127 -6.73 24.55 -27.00
C ASN A 127 -6.06 24.24 -25.64
N ILE A 128 -5.34 25.21 -25.06
CA ILE A 128 -4.77 25.08 -23.70
C ILE A 128 -5.90 24.87 -22.69
N ARG A 129 -6.96 25.68 -22.76
CA ARG A 129 -8.11 25.56 -21.83
C ARG A 129 -8.80 24.21 -21.94
N VAL A 130 -9.04 23.71 -23.16
CA VAL A 130 -9.60 22.38 -23.39
C VAL A 130 -8.70 21.29 -22.82
N GLY A 131 -7.38 21.39 -23.04
CA GLY A 131 -6.41 20.46 -22.48
C GLY A 131 -6.40 20.43 -20.95
N VAL A 132 -6.46 21.59 -20.30
CA VAL A 132 -6.54 21.71 -18.83
C VAL A 132 -7.82 21.06 -18.30
N ASN A 133 -8.98 21.33 -18.91
CA ASN A 133 -10.24 20.72 -18.51
C ASN A 133 -10.19 19.19 -18.65
N SER A 134 -9.66 18.68 -19.77
CA SER A 134 -9.52 17.24 -19.98
C SER A 134 -8.62 16.59 -18.93
N LEU A 135 -7.56 17.27 -18.50
CA LEU A 135 -6.67 16.78 -17.45
C LEU A 135 -7.38 16.76 -16.09
N GLU A 136 -8.17 17.79 -15.79
CA GLU A 136 -8.98 17.85 -14.57
C GLU A 136 -9.99 16.70 -14.51
N ASP A 137 -10.70 16.43 -15.62
CA ASP A 137 -11.67 15.35 -15.71
C ASP A 137 -11.01 13.97 -15.54
N LYS A 138 -9.86 13.75 -16.20
CA LYS A 138 -9.09 12.51 -16.03
C LYS A 138 -8.59 12.33 -14.60
N ARG A 139 -8.16 13.40 -13.94
CA ARG A 139 -7.79 13.37 -12.53
C ARG A 139 -8.98 12.98 -11.64
N LYS A 140 -10.16 13.56 -11.86
CA LYS A 140 -11.38 13.21 -11.11
C LYS A 140 -11.75 11.74 -11.29
N GLU A 141 -11.71 11.25 -12.52
CA GLU A 141 -11.98 9.85 -12.86
C GLU A 141 -11.01 8.90 -12.12
N GLN A 142 -9.71 9.17 -12.19
CA GLN A 142 -8.70 8.35 -11.52
C GLN A 142 -8.86 8.35 -10.00
N ILE A 143 -9.11 9.51 -9.39
CA ILE A 143 -9.37 9.60 -7.94
C ILE A 143 -10.62 8.81 -7.56
N SER A 144 -11.68 8.84 -8.38
CA SER A 144 -12.88 8.04 -8.16
C SER A 144 -12.59 6.54 -8.19
N HIS A 145 -11.82 6.07 -9.18
CA HIS A 145 -11.40 4.67 -9.26
C HIS A 145 -10.55 4.24 -8.06
N LEU A 146 -9.61 5.07 -7.62
CA LEU A 146 -8.80 4.81 -6.42
C LEU A 146 -9.68 4.71 -5.17
N ASN A 147 -10.60 5.65 -4.97
CA ASN A 147 -11.52 5.62 -3.83
C ASN A 147 -12.40 4.36 -3.83
N LYS A 148 -12.88 3.95 -5.00
CA LYS A 148 -13.65 2.71 -5.14
C LYS A 148 -12.81 1.49 -4.79
N ALA A 149 -11.60 1.37 -5.34
CA ALA A 149 -10.71 0.25 -5.06
C ALA A 149 -10.34 0.15 -3.57
N VAL A 150 -10.08 1.28 -2.92
CA VAL A 150 -9.84 1.34 -1.48
C VAL A 150 -11.08 0.94 -0.68
N GLY A 151 -12.27 1.40 -1.08
CA GLY A 151 -13.54 1.01 -0.47
C GLY A 151 -13.81 -0.49 -0.60
N ASP A 152 -13.61 -1.06 -1.78
CA ASP A 152 -13.75 -2.50 -2.04
C ASP A 152 -12.76 -3.31 -1.18
N ALA A 153 -11.48 -2.89 -1.14
CA ALA A 153 -10.47 -3.53 -0.29
C ALA A 153 -10.85 -3.48 1.20
N GLN A 154 -11.37 -2.35 1.68
CA GLN A 154 -11.85 -2.20 3.05
C GLN A 154 -13.03 -3.15 3.34
N GLN A 155 -13.96 -3.30 2.40
CA GLN A 155 -15.07 -4.25 2.54
C GLN A 155 -14.58 -5.70 2.62
N TYR A 156 -13.64 -6.11 1.77
CA TYR A 156 -13.06 -7.45 1.82
C TYR A 156 -12.38 -7.72 3.17
N VAL A 157 -11.53 -6.80 3.63
CA VAL A 157 -10.85 -6.92 4.92
C VAL A 157 -11.86 -7.01 6.06
N ASN A 158 -12.90 -6.17 6.05
CA ASN A 158 -13.93 -6.21 7.09
C ASN A 158 -14.77 -7.49 7.06
N LYS A 159 -15.07 -8.02 5.87
CA LYS A 159 -15.82 -9.28 5.71
C LYS A 159 -15.06 -10.49 6.25
N ASP A 160 -13.73 -10.51 6.10
CA ASP A 160 -12.94 -11.67 6.51
C ASP A 160 -12.39 -11.51 7.93
N LEU A 161 -11.93 -10.31 8.28
CA LEU A 161 -11.16 -10.02 9.50
C LEU A 161 -11.86 -9.05 10.46
N GLY A 162 -13.01 -8.48 10.08
CA GLY A 162 -13.73 -7.49 10.89
C GLY A 162 -14.06 -7.98 12.30
N VAL A 163 -13.98 -7.08 13.28
CA VAL A 163 -14.12 -7.43 14.71
C VAL A 163 -15.51 -7.98 15.05
N SER A 164 -16.56 -7.49 14.38
CA SER A 164 -17.96 -7.88 14.61
C SER A 164 -18.56 -8.81 13.54
N VAL A 165 -18.02 -8.79 12.32
CA VAL A 165 -18.60 -9.46 11.14
C VAL A 165 -17.62 -10.35 10.37
N GLY A 166 -16.35 -10.43 10.81
CA GLY A 166 -15.29 -11.17 10.12
C GLY A 166 -15.53 -12.68 10.13
N SER A 167 -15.79 -13.26 8.96
CA SER A 167 -16.10 -14.69 8.82
C SER A 167 -14.97 -15.60 9.30
N THR A 168 -13.73 -15.33 8.86
CA THR A 168 -12.54 -16.09 9.28
C THR A 168 -12.30 -15.95 10.79
N ARG A 169 -12.45 -14.73 11.32
CA ARG A 169 -12.33 -14.48 12.77
C ARG A 169 -13.34 -15.31 13.57
N ASN A 170 -14.60 -15.32 13.14
CA ASN A 170 -15.66 -16.08 13.80
C ASN A 170 -15.39 -17.60 13.74
N GLN A 171 -14.96 -18.11 12.59
CA GLN A 171 -14.56 -19.52 12.44
C GLN A 171 -13.41 -19.89 13.39
N ILE A 172 -12.41 -19.00 13.56
CA ILE A 172 -11.32 -19.20 14.52
C ILE A 172 -11.86 -19.27 15.95
N TYR A 173 -12.75 -18.36 16.34
CA TYR A 173 -13.36 -18.39 17.68
C TYR A 173 -14.18 -19.66 17.93
N GLU A 174 -15.00 -20.08 16.96
CA GLU A 174 -15.75 -21.32 17.03
C GLU A 174 -14.84 -22.53 17.23
N LYS A 175 -13.70 -22.58 16.52
CA LYS A 175 -12.70 -23.64 16.69
C LYS A 175 -12.06 -23.61 18.08
N PHE A 176 -11.74 -22.44 18.62
CA PHE A 176 -11.23 -22.34 20.01
C PHE A 176 -12.26 -22.80 21.04
N ASP A 177 -13.54 -22.46 20.86
CA ASP A 177 -14.59 -22.93 21.76
C ASP A 177 -14.84 -24.44 21.63
N GLU A 178 -14.72 -25.00 20.42
CA GLU A 178 -14.73 -26.44 20.19
C GLU A 178 -13.58 -27.14 20.92
N ILE A 179 -12.35 -26.59 20.84
CA ILE A 179 -11.20 -27.09 21.58
C ILE A 179 -11.47 -27.04 23.10
N LYS A 180 -11.96 -25.92 23.64
CA LYS A 180 -12.31 -25.82 25.08
C LYS A 180 -13.31 -26.90 25.49
N LYS A 181 -14.36 -27.13 24.70
CA LYS A 181 -15.36 -28.18 24.97
C LYS A 181 -14.72 -29.56 24.97
N GLN A 182 -13.87 -29.87 23.98
CA GLN A 182 -13.19 -31.16 23.92
C GLN A 182 -12.23 -31.37 25.10
N VAL A 183 -11.45 -30.36 25.45
CA VAL A 183 -10.55 -30.39 26.62
C VAL A 183 -11.34 -30.63 27.90
N ASN A 184 -12.46 -29.92 28.09
CA ASN A 184 -13.32 -30.12 29.26
C ASN A 184 -13.91 -31.54 29.31
N ASN A 185 -14.34 -32.10 28.18
CA ASN A 185 -14.84 -33.47 28.12
C ASN A 185 -13.77 -34.50 28.51
N VAL A 186 -12.54 -34.33 28.03
CA VAL A 186 -11.40 -35.18 28.42
C VAL A 186 -11.12 -35.06 29.91
N TYR A 187 -11.11 -33.84 30.45
CA TYR A 187 -10.92 -33.59 31.87
C TYR A 187 -11.99 -34.28 32.72
N VAL A 188 -13.27 -34.12 32.39
CA VAL A 188 -14.38 -34.77 33.11
C VAL A 188 -14.25 -36.30 33.09
N ARG A 189 -13.91 -36.89 31.93
CA ARG A 189 -13.65 -38.34 31.82
C ARG A 189 -12.50 -38.79 32.69
N LEU A 190 -11.41 -38.03 32.71
CA LEU A 190 -10.24 -38.35 33.52
C LEU A 190 -10.56 -38.30 35.02
N VAL A 191 -11.30 -37.28 35.47
CA VAL A 191 -11.78 -37.17 36.86
C VAL A 191 -12.67 -38.35 37.23
N HIS A 192 -13.58 -38.76 36.35
CA HIS A 192 -14.42 -39.94 36.57
C HIS A 192 -13.59 -41.22 36.72
N LYS A 193 -12.63 -41.44 35.79
CA LYS A 193 -11.74 -42.61 35.83
C LYS A 193 -10.87 -42.63 37.08
N LYS A 194 -10.39 -41.47 37.53
CA LYS A 194 -9.68 -41.36 38.80
C LYS A 194 -10.56 -41.81 39.97
N GLY A 195 -11.82 -41.36 40.02
CA GLY A 195 -12.76 -41.79 41.07
C GLY A 195 -13.08 -43.29 41.05
N GLU A 196 -13.18 -43.91 39.87
CA GLU A 196 -13.29 -45.38 39.76
C GLU A 196 -12.03 -46.08 40.31
N LEU A 197 -10.85 -45.57 39.97
CA LEU A 197 -9.59 -46.12 40.45
C LEU A 197 -9.44 -45.99 41.97
N ASP A 198 -9.80 -44.82 42.52
CA ASP A 198 -9.79 -44.58 43.97
C ASP A 198 -10.69 -45.61 44.69
N LYS A 199 -11.89 -45.89 44.15
CA LYS A 199 -12.78 -46.94 44.69
C LYS A 199 -12.17 -48.33 44.62
N LEU A 200 -11.58 -48.72 43.49
CA LEU A 200 -10.91 -50.02 43.35
C LEU A 200 -9.74 -50.16 44.32
N VAL A 201 -8.95 -49.08 44.48
CA VAL A 201 -7.84 -49.03 45.43
C VAL A 201 -8.35 -49.17 46.87
N ASP A 202 -9.43 -48.48 47.25
CA ASP A 202 -10.00 -48.57 48.59
C ASP A 202 -10.65 -49.93 48.87
N GLN A 203 -11.30 -50.54 47.87
CA GLN A 203 -11.78 -51.92 47.93
C GLN A 203 -10.63 -52.89 48.17
N ALA A 204 -9.57 -52.81 47.35
CA ALA A 204 -8.39 -53.65 47.50
C ALA A 204 -7.75 -53.48 48.90
N LYS A 205 -7.58 -52.25 49.38
CA LYS A 205 -7.09 -51.99 50.75
C LYS A 205 -7.98 -52.64 51.81
N THR A 206 -9.30 -52.58 51.65
CA THR A 206 -10.27 -53.17 52.60
C THR A 206 -10.22 -54.69 52.60
N GLU A 207 -10.18 -55.31 51.42
CA GLU A 207 -10.04 -56.76 51.26
C GLU A 207 -8.71 -57.25 51.83
N PHE A 208 -7.59 -56.57 51.52
CA PHE A 208 -6.28 -56.89 52.09
C PHE A 208 -6.27 -56.73 53.62
N ALA A 209 -6.90 -55.69 54.18
CA ALA A 209 -7.01 -55.52 55.62
C ALA A 209 -7.84 -56.65 56.27
N THR A 210 -8.88 -57.12 55.59
CA THR A 210 -9.70 -58.25 56.03
C THR A 210 -8.92 -59.57 55.98
N LEU A 211 -8.28 -59.88 54.85
CA LEU A 211 -7.36 -61.02 54.72
C LEU A 211 -6.29 -61.01 55.83
N LYS A 212 -5.64 -59.86 56.06
CA LYS A 212 -4.66 -59.69 57.15
C LYS A 212 -5.25 -59.99 58.54
N ARG A 213 -6.54 -59.70 58.77
CA ARG A 213 -7.22 -59.95 60.06
C ARG A 213 -7.72 -61.40 60.21
N THR A 214 -8.16 -62.04 59.14
CA THR A 214 -8.80 -63.36 59.19
C THR A 214 -7.81 -64.51 59.04
N VAL A 215 -6.73 -64.32 58.29
CA VAL A 215 -5.67 -65.34 58.18
C VAL A 215 -4.97 -65.49 59.53
N GLY A 216 -5.06 -66.67 60.12
CA GLY A 216 -4.43 -67.02 61.41
C GLY A 216 -5.34 -66.94 62.65
N LYS A 217 -6.60 -66.51 62.52
CA LYS A 217 -7.58 -66.55 63.62
C LYS A 217 -8.40 -67.84 63.59
N MET A 218 -8.13 -68.74 64.54
CA MET A 218 -8.80 -70.04 64.69
C MET A 218 -10.12 -69.92 65.47
N GLU A 219 -11.03 -69.04 65.05
CA GLU A 219 -12.19 -68.67 65.89
C GLU A 219 -13.46 -69.51 65.67
N ASP A 220 -13.64 -70.23 64.56
CA ASP A 220 -14.85 -71.03 64.35
C ASP A 220 -14.57 -72.41 63.72
N LYS A 221 -14.79 -73.47 64.50
CA LYS A 221 -14.81 -74.85 64.02
C LYS A 221 -16.16 -75.11 63.34
N GLY A 222 -16.14 -75.41 62.04
CA GLY A 222 -17.33 -75.90 61.31
C GLY A 222 -17.68 -75.19 60.00
N ASN A 223 -17.01 -74.09 59.64
CA ASN A 223 -17.24 -73.43 58.35
C ASN A 223 -16.30 -73.97 57.26
N ASP A 224 -16.84 -74.18 56.05
CA ASP A 224 -16.14 -74.59 54.81
C ASP A 224 -15.20 -73.47 54.32
N THR A 225 -14.17 -73.20 55.11
CA THR A 225 -13.19 -72.13 54.91
C THR A 225 -11.79 -72.68 55.15
N ILE A 226 -10.77 -72.04 54.58
CA ILE A 226 -9.37 -72.43 54.77
C ILE A 226 -9.01 -72.55 56.25
N ASN A 227 -9.51 -71.64 57.09
CA ASN A 227 -9.28 -71.68 58.53
C ASN A 227 -10.01 -72.87 59.21
N GLY A 228 -11.24 -73.16 58.80
CA GLY A 228 -11.99 -74.31 59.31
C GLY A 228 -11.35 -75.65 58.94
N HIS A 229 -10.92 -75.81 57.69
CA HIS A 229 -10.18 -77.00 57.24
C HIS A 229 -8.82 -77.14 57.93
N LEU A 230 -8.09 -76.04 58.14
CA LEU A 230 -6.82 -76.08 58.87
C LEU A 230 -7.03 -76.47 60.34
N ALA A 231 -8.07 -75.94 61.00
CA ALA A 231 -8.41 -76.32 62.36
C ALA A 231 -8.81 -77.81 62.48
N LEU A 232 -9.58 -78.33 61.52
CA LEU A 232 -9.92 -79.75 61.45
C LEU A 232 -8.70 -80.64 61.21
N LEU A 233 -7.79 -80.22 60.33
CA LEU A 233 -6.54 -80.95 60.07
C LEU A 233 -5.66 -81.02 61.33
N ILE A 234 -5.50 -79.90 62.03
CA ILE A 234 -4.75 -79.86 63.30
C ILE A 234 -5.39 -80.83 64.31
N GLU A 235 -6.71 -80.78 64.49
CA GLU A 235 -7.42 -81.67 65.42
C GLU A 235 -7.29 -83.15 65.06
N GLU A 236 -7.35 -83.49 63.76
CA GLU A 236 -7.20 -84.88 63.31
C GLU A 236 -5.78 -85.40 63.52
N ILE A 237 -4.77 -84.56 63.29
CA ILE A 237 -3.38 -84.87 63.62
C ILE A 237 -3.23 -85.10 65.14
N GLU A 238 -3.82 -84.25 65.98
CA GLU A 238 -3.80 -84.42 67.43
C GLU A 238 -4.47 -85.73 67.87
N LYS A 239 -5.62 -86.10 67.27
CA LYS A 239 -6.31 -87.37 67.54
C LYS A 239 -5.47 -88.58 67.12
N LEU A 240 -4.84 -88.54 65.95
CA LEU A 240 -3.97 -89.60 65.47
C LEU A 240 -2.76 -89.78 66.40
N VAL A 241 -2.13 -88.68 66.82
CA VAL A 241 -1.00 -88.70 67.77
C VAL A 241 -1.44 -89.24 69.14
N ASP A 242 -2.59 -88.81 69.65
CA ASP A 242 -3.15 -89.33 70.91
C ASP A 242 -3.47 -90.84 70.79
N GLY A 243 -4.05 -91.29 69.67
CA GLY A 243 -4.30 -92.71 69.43
C GLY A 243 -3.03 -93.58 69.40
N LEU A 244 -1.93 -93.05 68.86
CA LEU A 244 -0.65 -93.75 68.78
C LEU A 244 0.10 -93.80 70.12
N THR A 245 -0.03 -92.77 70.96
CA THR A 245 0.83 -92.57 72.14
C THR A 245 0.12 -92.79 73.48
N ASN A 246 -1.20 -92.68 73.55
CA ASN A 246 -1.92 -92.69 74.82
C ASN A 246 -2.02 -94.08 75.44
N LYS A 247 -1.53 -94.19 76.67
CA LYS A 247 -1.48 -95.41 77.49
C LYS A 247 -2.87 -96.01 77.78
N LYS A 248 -3.94 -95.20 77.76
CA LYS A 248 -5.31 -95.63 78.07
C LYS A 248 -6.06 -96.26 76.90
N LYS A 249 -5.55 -96.14 75.67
CA LYS A 249 -6.16 -96.70 74.43
C LYS A 249 -5.44 -97.95 73.95
N ALA A 250 -5.05 -98.80 74.90
CA ALA A 250 -4.27 -100.03 74.73
C ALA A 250 -5.01 -101.18 74.00
N THR A 251 -6.11 -100.93 73.31
CA THR A 251 -6.78 -101.91 72.43
C THR A 251 -6.69 -101.51 70.95
N THR A 252 -6.09 -100.36 70.64
CA THR A 252 -6.00 -99.85 69.27
C THR A 252 -4.82 -100.51 68.52
N PRO A 253 -5.05 -101.13 67.35
CA PRO A 253 -3.97 -101.69 66.53
C PRO A 253 -2.94 -100.62 66.19
N GLY A 254 -1.64 -100.90 66.36
CA GLY A 254 -0.56 -99.95 66.07
C GLY A 254 -0.22 -98.96 67.20
N ASN A 255 -0.86 -99.06 68.38
CA ASN A 255 -0.47 -98.26 69.54
C ASN A 255 0.98 -98.55 69.97
N LEU A 256 1.82 -97.53 69.97
CA LEU A 256 3.26 -97.65 70.22
C LEU A 256 3.54 -98.15 71.65
N HIS A 257 2.71 -97.76 72.62
CA HIS A 257 2.88 -98.23 74.00
C HIS A 257 2.71 -99.74 74.11
N ASN A 258 1.68 -100.30 73.47
CA ASN A 258 1.45 -101.74 73.43
C ASN A 258 2.55 -102.50 72.68
N ILE A 259 3.02 -101.97 71.55
CA ILE A 259 4.08 -102.62 70.79
C ILE A 259 5.33 -102.69 71.66
N VAL A 260 5.71 -101.59 72.29
CA VAL A 260 6.84 -101.54 73.22
C VAL A 260 6.63 -102.52 74.38
N GLN A 261 5.44 -102.57 74.98
CA GLN A 261 5.13 -103.47 76.08
C GLN A 261 5.19 -104.96 75.67
N ASN A 262 4.56 -105.36 74.56
CA ASN A 262 4.55 -106.74 74.09
C ASN A 262 5.94 -107.22 73.66
N VAL A 263 6.76 -106.35 73.04
CA VAL A 263 8.16 -106.66 72.74
C VAL A 263 8.95 -106.85 74.05
N SER A 264 8.70 -105.99 75.05
CA SER A 264 9.30 -106.12 76.38
C SER A 264 8.89 -107.43 77.08
N ASP A 265 7.61 -107.81 77.02
CA ASP A 265 7.09 -109.05 77.61
C ASP A 265 7.64 -110.30 76.89
N CYS A 266 7.75 -110.25 75.56
CA CYS A 266 8.39 -111.30 74.77
C CYS A 266 9.86 -111.45 75.14
N ALA A 267 10.62 -110.35 75.19
CA ALA A 267 12.01 -110.35 75.63
C ALA A 267 12.17 -110.90 77.06
N GLY A 268 11.21 -110.61 77.95
CA GLY A 268 11.16 -111.17 79.31
C GLY A 268 11.10 -112.70 79.37
N LYS A 269 10.55 -113.36 78.34
CA LYS A 269 10.52 -114.84 78.25
C LYS A 269 11.88 -115.45 77.93
N PHE A 270 12.81 -114.68 77.36
CA PHE A 270 14.19 -115.10 77.04
C PHE A 270 15.21 -114.68 78.11
N THR A 271 14.74 -114.41 79.33
CA THR A 271 15.62 -114.22 80.48
C THR A 271 16.41 -115.50 80.75
N LYS A 272 17.66 -115.36 81.21
CA LYS A 272 18.61 -116.48 81.39
C LYS A 272 17.99 -117.67 82.13
N SER A 273 17.25 -117.42 83.21
CA SER A 273 16.58 -118.47 83.99
C SER A 273 15.43 -119.16 83.24
N ASN A 274 14.67 -118.46 82.40
CA ASN A 274 13.56 -119.05 81.64
C ASN A 274 14.04 -119.79 80.39
N PHE A 275 15.11 -119.31 79.77
CA PHE A 275 15.72 -119.99 78.63
C PHE A 275 16.29 -121.35 79.06
N GLU A 276 17.04 -121.39 80.18
CA GLU A 276 17.61 -122.61 80.75
C GLU A 276 16.54 -123.61 81.22
N ASN A 277 15.46 -123.17 81.90
CA ASN A 277 14.50 -124.08 82.55
C ASN A 277 13.24 -124.43 81.74
N ARG A 278 12.96 -123.76 80.61
CA ARG A 278 11.68 -123.97 79.86
C ARG A 278 11.85 -124.05 78.36
N VAL A 279 12.77 -123.28 77.79
CA VAL A 279 13.00 -123.26 76.34
C VAL A 279 13.97 -124.37 75.94
N LEU A 280 15.09 -124.51 76.68
CA LEU A 280 16.07 -125.58 76.46
C LEU A 280 15.46 -126.96 76.67
N ASP A 281 14.63 -127.19 77.68
CA ASP A 281 13.97 -128.49 77.90
C ASP A 281 13.07 -128.90 76.72
N VAL A 282 12.24 -127.98 76.20
CA VAL A 282 11.36 -128.28 75.04
C VAL A 282 12.18 -128.52 73.76
N TRP A 283 13.29 -127.81 73.59
CA TRP A 283 14.18 -128.00 72.44
C TRP A 283 14.99 -129.28 72.56
N ILE A 284 15.47 -129.64 73.76
CA ILE A 284 16.15 -130.90 74.02
C ILE A 284 15.16 -132.06 73.82
N ASP A 285 13.96 -132.02 74.41
CA ASP A 285 12.92 -133.03 74.21
C ASP A 285 12.53 -133.19 72.72
N GLY A 286 12.46 -132.08 71.98
CA GLY A 286 12.21 -132.08 70.54
C GLY A 286 13.36 -132.67 69.71
N ILE A 287 14.61 -132.51 70.14
CA ILE A 287 15.80 -133.09 69.48
C ILE A 287 15.91 -134.60 69.77
N TRP A 288 15.58 -135.04 70.98
CA TRP A 288 15.59 -136.46 71.36
C TRP A 288 14.42 -137.23 70.72
N ALA A 289 13.24 -136.61 70.55
CA ALA A 289 12.10 -137.22 69.84
C ALA A 289 12.32 -137.42 68.33
N LEU A 290 13.35 -136.82 67.74
CA LEU A 290 13.74 -136.98 66.33
C LEU A 290 14.89 -137.98 66.12
N ASN A 291 15.53 -138.51 67.17
CA ASN A 291 16.61 -139.50 67.12
C ASN A 291 16.71 -140.33 68.43
N ARG A 292 15.95 -141.43 68.56
CA ARG A 292 15.91 -142.42 69.67
C ARG A 292 15.18 -142.01 70.96
#